data_AF-A0A7J6CJ57-F1
#
_entry.id   AF-A0A7J6CJ57-F1
#
_cell.length_a   1.000
_cell.length_b   1.000
_cell.length_c   1.000
_cell.angle_alpha   90.00
_cell.angle_beta   90.00
_cell.angle_gamma   90.00
#
_symmetry.space_group_name_H-M   'P 1'
#
loop_
_entity.id
_entity.type
_entity.pdbx_description
1 polymer ?
#
loop_
_entity_poly.entity_id
_entity_poly.type
_entity_poly.pdbx_seq_one_letter_code
_entity_poly.pdbx_strand_id
1 'polypeptide(L)'
;MACMLGFISSFYNTKSVVLCIGITATVCLCVTIFSFQSKIDITSFQGLLFILCMVMFFCAIVMGFVVPFGYVPWLHAVYASIGAVVFTMFLAFDTQLLMGNKQYAMSPEEYIFATLSLYLDIVYLFTFLLQLFGNGRE
;
A
#
# COMPACT_ATOMS: atom_id res chain seq x y z
N MET A 1 11.29 -8.52 3.01
CA MET A 1 10.30 -8.00 2.05
C MET A 1 10.89 -7.59 0.71
N ALA A 2 11.92 -6.74 0.64
CA ALA A 2 12.51 -6.32 -0.64
C ALA A 2 12.91 -7.50 -1.57
N CYS A 3 13.58 -8.53 -1.05
CA CYS A 3 13.94 -9.71 -1.86
C CYS A 3 12.72 -10.49 -2.39
N MET A 4 11.67 -10.63 -1.56
CA MET A 4 10.42 -11.30 -1.95
C MET A 4 9.69 -10.51 -3.04
N LEU A 5 9.63 -9.18 -2.89
CA LEU A 5 9.05 -8.30 -3.88
C LEU A 5 9.84 -8.32 -5.19
N GLY A 6 11.17 -8.36 -5.12
CA GLY A 6 12.03 -8.51 -6.30
C GLY A 6 11.78 -9.84 -7.03
N PHE A 7 11.62 -10.93 -6.29
CA PHE A 7 11.24 -12.22 -6.85
C PHE A 7 9.86 -12.18 -7.51
N ILE A 8 8.83 -11.61 -6.85
CA ILE A 8 7.49 -11.44 -7.44
C ILE A 8 7.55 -10.58 -8.71
N SER A 9 8.29 -9.48 -8.67
CA SER A 9 8.45 -8.56 -9.80
C SER A 9 9.13 -9.21 -11.01
N SER A 10 9.94 -10.26 -10.78
CA SER A 10 10.59 -11.00 -11.88
C SER A 10 9.62 -11.75 -12.78
N PHE A 11 8.40 -12.05 -12.30
CA PHE A 11 7.32 -12.65 -13.09
C PHE A 11 6.58 -11.65 -13.98
N TYR A 12 6.81 -10.34 -13.81
CA TYR A 12 6.15 -9.28 -14.56
C TYR A 12 7.08 -8.66 -15.61
N ASN A 13 6.50 -8.15 -16.69
CA ASN A 13 7.28 -7.49 -17.73
C ASN A 13 7.95 -6.21 -17.18
N THR A 14 9.21 -5.99 -17.55
CA THR A 14 9.99 -4.81 -17.12
C THR A 14 9.25 -3.50 -17.40
N LYS A 15 8.53 -3.41 -18.53
CA LYS A 15 7.74 -2.21 -18.87
C LYS A 15 6.63 -1.95 -17.85
N SER A 16 5.89 -2.98 -17.45
CA SER A 16 4.84 -2.88 -16.43
C SER A 16 5.40 -2.54 -15.05
N VAL A 17 6.54 -3.15 -14.69
CA VAL A 17 7.20 -2.89 -13.40
C VAL A 17 7.63 -1.42 -13.30
N VAL A 18 8.30 -0.89 -14.33
CA VAL A 18 8.74 0.52 -14.36
C VAL A 18 7.54 1.47 -14.32
N LEU A 19 6.46 1.15 -15.04
CA LEU A 19 5.21 1.92 -14.99
C LEU A 19 4.62 1.96 -13.58
N CYS A 20 4.55 0.81 -12.90
CA CYS A 20 4.02 0.75 -11.53
C CYS A 20 4.90 1.52 -10.55
N ILE A 21 6.24 1.45 -10.68
CA ILE A 21 7.16 2.27 -9.88
C ILE A 21 6.87 3.76 -10.08
N GLY A 22 6.68 4.20 -11.34
CA GLY A 22 6.37 5.59 -11.66
C GLY A 22 5.05 6.07 -11.06
N ILE A 23 4.00 5.23 -11.11
CA ILE A 23 2.70 5.53 -10.48
C ILE A 23 2.85 5.59 -8.96
N THR A 24 3.48 4.59 -8.32
CA THR A 24 3.70 4.58 -6.87
C THR A 24 4.47 5.81 -6.41
N ALA A 25 5.55 6.20 -7.12
CA ALA A 25 6.34 7.38 -6.78
C ALA A 25 5.49 8.66 -6.89
N THR A 26 4.68 8.78 -7.95
CA THR A 26 3.79 9.93 -8.15
C THR A 26 2.73 10.00 -7.06
N VAL A 27 2.06 8.89 -6.74
CA VAL A 27 1.06 8.81 -5.66
C VAL A 27 1.71 9.17 -4.32
N CYS A 28 2.89 8.64 -4.03
CA CYS A 28 3.61 8.95 -2.80
C CYS A 28 3.91 10.45 -2.69
N LEU A 29 4.46 11.07 -3.75
CA LEU A 29 4.72 12.51 -3.74
C LEU A 29 3.44 13.33 -3.57
N CYS A 30 2.38 13.00 -4.30
CA CYS A 30 1.10 13.69 -4.20
C CYS A 30 0.49 13.58 -2.80
N VAL A 31 0.46 12.38 -2.23
CA VAL A 31 -0.05 12.11 -0.88
C VAL A 31 0.80 12.84 0.16
N THR A 32 2.12 12.80 0.05
CA THR A 32 3.00 13.50 0.98
C THR A 32 2.77 15.01 0.94
N ILE A 33 2.70 15.63 -0.25
CA ILE A 33 2.39 17.05 -0.40
C ILE A 33 1.00 17.37 0.16
N PHE A 34 0.01 16.53 -0.12
CA PHE A 34 -1.35 16.69 0.40
C PHE A 34 -1.38 16.60 1.93
N SER A 35 -0.73 15.62 2.53
CA SER A 35 -0.64 15.46 3.99
C SER A 35 0.02 16.65 4.68
N PHE A 36 1.01 17.29 4.04
CA PHE A 36 1.63 18.51 4.55
C PHE A 36 0.72 19.74 4.51
N GLN A 37 -0.13 19.86 3.48
CA GLN A 37 -0.98 21.04 3.29
C GLN A 37 -2.37 20.89 3.90
N SER A 38 -2.83 19.65 4.07
CA SER A 38 -4.17 19.34 4.51
C SER A 38 -4.37 19.77 5.97
N LYS A 39 -5.46 20.50 6.21
CA LYS A 39 -5.96 20.81 7.55
C LYS A 39 -6.84 19.69 8.12
N ILE A 40 -7.15 18.68 7.30
CA ILE A 40 -7.95 17.52 7.69
C ILE A 40 -7.01 16.54 8.39
N ASP A 41 -7.34 16.21 9.64
CA ASP A 41 -6.64 15.20 10.41
C ASP A 41 -7.15 13.80 10.03
N ILE A 42 -6.43 13.12 9.14
CA ILE A 42 -6.72 11.73 8.72
C ILE A 42 -6.47 10.77 9.89
N THR A 43 -5.63 11.15 10.85
CA THR A 43 -5.32 10.35 12.05
C THR A 43 -6.58 10.01 12.85
N SER A 44 -7.56 10.90 12.84
CA SER A 44 -8.87 10.69 13.49
C SER A 44 -9.65 9.49 12.91
N PHE A 45 -9.34 9.03 11.69
CA PHE A 45 -9.98 7.88 11.04
C PHE A 45 -9.25 6.54 11.25
N GLN A 46 -8.36 6.43 12.24
CA GLN A 46 -7.63 5.20 12.54
C GLN A 46 -8.53 3.95 12.64
N GLY A 47 -9.71 4.08 13.26
CA GLY A 47 -10.67 2.98 13.40
C GLY A 47 -11.23 2.49 12.06
N LEU A 48 -11.46 3.39 11.10
CA LEU A 48 -11.90 3.03 9.75
C LEU A 48 -10.81 2.26 9.00
N LEU A 49 -9.56 2.73 9.07
CA LEU A 49 -8.42 2.06 8.45
C LEU A 49 -8.21 0.66 9.00
N PHE A 50 -8.37 0.48 10.32
CA PHE A 50 -8.32 -0.84 10.94
C PHE A 50 -9.38 -1.79 10.39
N ILE A 51 -10.63 -1.33 10.25
CA ILE A 51 -11.72 -2.13 9.68
C ILE A 51 -11.43 -2.51 8.23
N LEU A 52 -10.97 -1.56 7.41
CA LEU A 52 -10.63 -1.80 6.00
C LEU A 52 -9.49 -2.83 5.87
N CYS A 53 -8.48 -2.75 6.75
CA CYS A 53 -7.40 -3.73 6.80
C CYS A 53 -7.90 -5.14 7.16
N MET A 54 -8.78 -5.25 8.16
CA MET A 54 -9.40 -6.54 8.51
C MET A 54 -10.21 -7.13 7.36
N VAL A 55 -11.01 -6.30 6.66
CA VAL A 55 -11.76 -6.76 5.48
C VAL A 55 -10.80 -7.28 4.40
N MET A 56 -9.73 -6.55 4.10
CA MET A 56 -8.72 -6.99 3.13
C MET A 56 -8.04 -8.30 3.56
N PHE A 57 -7.72 -8.44 4.83
CA PHE A 57 -7.10 -9.65 5.38
C PHE A 57 -8.00 -10.89 5.19
N PHE A 58 -9.28 -10.80 5.54
CA PHE A 58 -10.21 -11.92 5.34
C PHE A 58 -10.45 -12.21 3.85
N CYS A 59 -10.56 -11.18 3.00
CA CYS A 59 -10.66 -11.36 1.55
C CYS A 59 -9.42 -12.09 0.98
N ALA A 60 -8.21 -11.76 1.46
CA ALA A 60 -6.98 -12.42 1.06
C ALA A 60 -6.99 -13.91 1.42
N ILE A 61 -7.43 -14.26 2.64
CA ILE A 61 -7.56 -15.65 3.09
C ILE A 61 -8.54 -16.40 2.17
N VAL A 62 -9.72 -15.84 1.93
CA VAL A 62 -10.74 -16.49 1.09
C VAL A 62 -10.21 -16.71 -0.33
N MET A 63 -9.59 -15.72 -0.95
CA MET A 63 -9.01 -15.90 -2.28
C MET A 63 -7.88 -16.93 -2.28
N GLY A 64 -7.05 -16.99 -1.24
CA GLY A 64 -6.01 -18.01 -1.10
C GLY A 64 -6.58 -19.43 -1.14
N PHE A 65 -7.78 -19.65 -0.57
CA PHE A 65 -8.49 -20.92 -0.66
C PHE A 65 -9.21 -21.15 -1.98
N VAL A 66 -9.73 -20.09 -2.63
CA VAL A 66 -10.52 -20.21 -3.87
C VAL A 66 -9.65 -20.39 -5.11
N VAL A 67 -8.48 -19.74 -5.18
CA VAL A 67 -7.59 -19.76 -6.36
C VAL A 67 -7.25 -21.18 -6.84
N PRO A 68 -6.94 -22.18 -5.97
CA PRO A 68 -6.73 -23.57 -6.38
C PRO A 68 -7.92 -24.23 -7.08
N PHE A 69 -9.15 -23.79 -6.82
CA PHE A 69 -10.38 -24.36 -7.39
C PHE A 69 -10.88 -23.60 -8.63
N GLY A 70 -10.28 -22.46 -8.97
CA GLY A 70 -10.61 -21.67 -10.14
C GLY A 70 -10.21 -20.21 -9.99
N TYR A 71 -9.44 -19.69 -10.95
CA TYR A 71 -9.03 -18.28 -10.95
C TYR A 71 -10.15 -17.39 -11.48
N VAL A 72 -10.49 -16.33 -10.74
CA VAL A 72 -11.53 -15.36 -11.09
C VAL A 72 -10.89 -13.98 -11.31
N PRO A 73 -10.58 -13.60 -12.57
CA PRO A 73 -9.79 -12.39 -12.86
C PRO A 73 -10.42 -11.09 -12.38
N TRP A 74 -11.75 -10.94 -12.53
CA TRP A 74 -12.44 -9.72 -12.14
C TRP A 74 -12.42 -9.49 -10.62
N LEU A 75 -12.52 -10.57 -9.83
CA LEU A 75 -12.47 -10.51 -8.37
C LEU A 75 -11.08 -10.07 -7.90
N HIS A 76 -10.04 -10.62 -8.53
CA HIS A 76 -8.65 -10.22 -8.27
C HIS A 76 -8.40 -8.76 -8.61
N ALA A 77 -8.92 -8.27 -9.75
CA ALA A 77 -8.82 -6.86 -10.12
C ALA A 77 -9.55 -5.94 -9.12
N VAL A 78 -10.76 -6.29 -8.70
CA VAL A 78 -11.50 -5.53 -7.68
C VAL A 78 -10.71 -5.49 -6.37
N TYR A 79 -10.23 -6.63 -5.89
CA TYR A 79 -9.41 -6.69 -4.68
C TYR A 79 -8.16 -5.81 -4.78
N ALA A 80 -7.44 -5.89 -5.89
CA ALA A 80 -6.22 -5.11 -6.07
C ALA A 80 -6.49 -3.61 -6.16
N SER A 81 -7.60 -3.20 -6.77
CA SER A 81 -8.03 -1.79 -6.81
C SER A 81 -8.42 -1.24 -5.44
N ILE A 82 -9.17 -2.02 -4.65
CA ILE A 82 -9.50 -1.64 -3.26
C ILE A 82 -8.22 -1.55 -2.43
N GLY A 83 -7.33 -2.55 -2.55
CA GLY A 83 -6.04 -2.56 -1.87
C GLY A 83 -5.19 -1.31 -2.18
N ALA A 84 -5.08 -0.93 -3.45
CA ALA A 84 -4.34 0.28 -3.84
C ALA A 84 -4.92 1.55 -3.20
N VAL A 85 -6.26 1.70 -3.17
CA VAL A 85 -6.91 2.86 -2.54
C VAL A 85 -6.70 2.85 -1.02
N VAL A 86 -6.87 1.70 -0.37
CA VAL A 86 -6.68 1.54 1.08
C VAL A 86 -5.25 1.86 1.50
N PHE A 87 -4.24 1.32 0.80
CA PHE A 87 -2.84 1.61 1.10
C PHE A 87 -2.42 3.04 0.75
N THR A 88 -3.10 3.70 -0.19
CA THR A 88 -2.93 5.14 -0.40
C THR A 88 -3.46 5.95 0.79
N MET A 89 -4.56 5.52 1.41
CA MET A 89 -5.07 6.14 2.64
C MET A 89 -4.18 5.86 3.85
N PHE A 90 -3.64 4.64 4.00
CA PHE A 90 -2.62 4.34 5.01
C PHE A 90 -1.38 5.20 4.83
N LEU A 91 -0.88 5.34 3.60
CA LEU A 91 0.25 6.22 3.31
C LEU A 91 -0.03 7.65 3.76
N ALA A 92 -1.24 8.17 3.53
CA ALA A 92 -1.61 9.51 3.98
C ALA A 92 -1.66 9.62 5.51
N PHE A 93 -2.24 8.61 6.18
CA PHE A 93 -2.32 8.49 7.63
C PHE A 93 -0.93 8.42 8.29
N ASP A 94 -0.08 7.49 7.85
CA ASP A 94 1.27 7.31 8.41
C ASP A 94 2.16 8.52 8.12
N THR A 95 1.99 9.15 6.96
CA THR A 95 2.68 10.40 6.63
C THR A 95 2.27 11.54 7.56
N GLN A 96 0.97 11.66 7.91
CA GLN A 96 0.49 12.64 8.88
C GLN A 96 0.92 12.30 10.31
N LEU A 97 0.92 11.02 10.68
CA LEU A 97 1.39 10.55 11.99
C LEU A 97 2.88 10.85 12.19
N LEU A 98 3.70 10.63 11.15
CA LEU A 98 5.13 10.98 11.14
C LEU A 98 5.37 12.50 11.29
N MET A 99 4.45 13.32 10.77
CA MET A 99 4.48 14.79 10.94
C MET A 99 3.92 15.26 12.29
N GLY A 100 3.25 14.36 13.02
CA GLY A 100 2.45 14.63 14.22
C GLY A 100 3.28 14.94 15.47
N ASN A 101 2.99 16.12 16.03
CA ASN A 101 3.40 16.72 17.31
C ASN A 101 4.89 17.09 17.50
N LYS A 102 5.21 18.33 17.10
CA LYS A 102 6.47 19.09 17.26
C LYS A 102 6.98 19.30 18.72
N GLN A 103 6.62 18.47 19.69
CA GLN A 103 6.87 18.78 21.12
C GLN A 103 7.52 17.67 21.95
N TYR A 104 7.77 16.48 21.39
CA TYR A 104 8.59 15.47 22.05
C TYR A 104 9.58 14.92 21.05
N ALA A 105 10.85 14.83 21.43
CA ALA A 105 11.81 14.04 20.69
C ALA A 105 11.23 12.63 20.61
N MET A 106 10.65 12.28 19.46
CA MET A 106 10.16 10.93 19.19
C MET A 106 11.26 9.98 19.64
N SER A 107 10.91 9.00 20.46
CA SER A 107 11.89 7.99 20.83
C SER A 107 12.47 7.43 19.53
N PRO A 108 13.78 7.18 19.42
CA PRO A 108 14.38 6.57 18.24
C PRO A 108 13.58 5.35 17.76
N GLU A 109 12.99 4.61 18.69
CA GLU A 109 12.12 3.46 18.47
C GLU A 109 10.82 3.80 17.72
N GLU A 110 10.14 4.90 18.10
CA GLU A 110 8.89 5.35 17.46
C GLU A 110 9.15 5.84 16.03
N TYR A 111 10.27 6.55 15.82
CA TYR A 111 10.67 7.00 14.49
C TYR A 111 10.98 5.82 13.56
N ILE A 112 11.71 4.81 14.06
CA ILE A 112 11.99 3.57 13.31
C ILE A 112 10.67 2.88 12.94
N PHE A 113 9.74 2.77 13.89
CA PHE A 113 8.44 2.15 13.64
C PHE A 113 7.63 2.90 12.58
N ALA A 114 7.51 4.23 12.70
CA ALA A 114 6.77 5.05 11.73
C ALA A 114 7.40 4.98 10.32
N THR A 115 8.73 5.00 10.23
CA THR A 115 9.44 4.87 8.95
C THR A 115 9.23 3.48 8.35
N LEU A 116 9.20 2.43 9.18
CA LEU A 116 8.92 1.06 8.73
C LEU A 116 7.50 0.93 8.20
N SER A 117 6.50 1.50 8.87
CA SER A 117 5.10 1.49 8.41
C SER A 117 4.95 2.21 7.07
N LEU A 118 5.56 3.38 6.92
CA LEU A 118 5.58 4.12 5.65
C LEU A 118 6.24 3.32 4.52
N TYR A 119 7.34 2.61 4.81
CA TYR A 119 7.97 1.69 3.85
C TYR A 119 7.03 0.56 3.43
N LEU A 120 6.29 -0.04 4.38
CA LEU A 120 5.33 -1.09 4.09
C LEU A 120 4.19 -0.58 3.21
N ASP A 121 3.67 0.61 3.48
CA ASP A 121 2.60 1.21 2.69
C ASP A 121 3.00 1.39 1.22
N ILE A 122 4.21 1.90 0.97
CA ILE A 122 4.75 2.06 -0.39
C ILE A 122 4.89 0.69 -1.08
N VAL A 123 5.41 -0.32 -0.37
CA VAL A 123 5.60 -1.67 -0.91
C VAL A 123 4.27 -2.33 -1.25
N TYR A 124 3.27 -2.21 -0.38
CA TYR A 124 1.95 -2.78 -0.62
C TYR A 124 1.21 -2.05 -1.74
N LEU A 125 1.24 -0.71 -1.77
CA LEU A 125 0.69 0.08 -2.88
C LEU A 125 1.30 -0.35 -4.22
N PHE A 126 2.63 -0.47 -4.28
CA PHE A 126 3.31 -0.97 -5.48
C PHE A 126 2.88 -2.39 -5.87
N THR A 127 2.75 -3.28 -4.89
CA THR A 127 2.31 -4.67 -5.11
C THR A 127 0.89 -4.73 -5.69
N PHE A 128 -0.03 -3.90 -5.17
CA PHE A 128 -1.39 -3.81 -5.69
C PHE A 128 -1.45 -3.21 -7.10
N LEU A 129 -0.63 -2.19 -7.38
CA LEU A 129 -0.50 -1.64 -8.73
C LEU A 129 0.07 -2.66 -9.72
N LEU A 130 1.06 -3.45 -9.31
CA LEU A 130 1.56 -4.58 -10.11
C LEU A 130 0.47 -5.62 -10.37
N GLN A 131 -0.39 -5.93 -9.40
CA GLN A 131 -1.50 -6.86 -9.62
C GLN A 131 -2.55 -6.35 -10.62
N LEU A 132 -2.68 -5.02 -10.76
CA LEU A 132 -3.62 -4.38 -11.68
C LEU A 132 -3.06 -4.17 -13.09
N PHE A 133 -1.84 -3.65 -13.18
CA PHE A 133 -1.22 -3.22 -14.45
C PHE A 133 -0.06 -4.11 -14.90
N GLY A 134 0.29 -5.09 -14.08
CA GLY A 134 1.31 -6.07 -14.39
C GLY A 134 0.83 -7.03 -15.46
N ASN A 135 1.51 -7.02 -16.61
CA ASN A 135 1.41 -8.13 -17.55
C ASN A 135 2.46 -9.18 -17.17
N GLY A 136 2.02 -10.43 -17.05
CA GLY A 136 2.93 -11.57 -16.89
C GLY A 136 3.93 -11.62 -18.04
N ARG A 137 5.17 -12.00 -17.73
CA ARG A 137 6.12 -12.40 -18.79
C ARG A 137 5.63 -13.73 -19.35
N GLU A 138 5.33 -13.77 -20.64
CA GLU A 138 5.20 -15.03 -21.38
C GLU A 138 6.51 -15.83 -21.30
#